data_AF-A0A354C6U9-F1
#
_entry.id   AF-A0A354C6U9-F1
#
_cell.length_a   1.000
_cell.length_b   1.000
_cell.length_c   1.000
_cell.angle_alpha   90.00
_cell.angle_beta   90.00
_cell.angle_gamma   90.00
#
_symmetry.space_group_name_H-M   'P 1'
#
loop_
_entity.id
_entity.type
_entity.pdbx_description
1 polymer ?
#
loop_
_entity_poly.entity_id
_entity_poly.type
_entity_poly.pdbx_seq_one_letter_code
_entity_poly.pdbx_strand_id
1 'polypeptide(L)'
;AGRFVWQDGILLKAAKDGLWLALEEINLASSEVVEILNDYLITGKISYSANGEQKELYPHPDFRLFATGNPESYSQRQKLSGVFLSRFKILYQKELSEEELSQILSSLFDITSSLALPIARFHTTLQNQADSRIIGRTEKDPYTFTLRDIIRLGKRLEPILAKGPMDEEYLKKFFLEFFSVYIGRLRDESEREAVISLLDTHFGFREKGMDLETVFMSSSEDLTALFDAVPSSPGNEFIPREDADIIPTPTQRTTLYLILKALIQNEPVLVVGNPASGKTTLIRYLARKKETNLYYVNLSSDTGLEELLGGYAQDKSGKWHYRKGLLFSAIEEGSWLLIDEANLSPLSEYINSLLDFGYVIDGEENIWYAHPNFRIFLAINPPAIHQSRNLLSPALRSRFTEVWVEELTNLGELAGLIDTWGASHGAASGTQDHRKGKKRKGREKIISEEVTKRKKLEQTESSSFKRFTHFSA
;
A
#
# COMPACT_ATOMS: atom_id res chain seq x y z
N ALA A 1 29.44 29.35 16.42
CA ALA A 1 28.64 28.51 17.34
C ALA A 1 27.19 28.52 16.87
N GLY A 2 26.60 27.36 16.58
CA GLY A 2 25.15 27.25 16.39
C GLY A 2 24.43 27.46 17.72
N ARG A 3 23.28 28.14 17.72
CA ARG A 3 22.41 28.28 18.89
C ARG A 3 21.14 27.46 18.65
N PHE A 4 20.68 26.72 19.65
CA PHE A 4 19.33 26.17 19.61
C PHE A 4 18.33 27.33 19.69
N VAL A 5 17.36 27.34 18.79
CA VAL A 5 16.30 28.34 18.74
C VAL A 5 14.98 27.59 18.86
N TRP A 6 14.08 28.13 19.68
CA TRP A 6 12.72 27.65 19.75
C TRP A 6 12.04 27.84 18.40
N GLN A 7 11.35 26.81 17.93
CA GLN A 7 10.51 26.86 16.74
C GLN A 7 9.09 26.51 17.14
N ASP A 8 8.12 27.32 16.70
CA ASP A 8 6.72 27.08 17.02
C ASP A 8 6.21 25.85 16.27
N GLY A 9 5.59 24.93 17.00
CA GLY A 9 4.85 23.83 16.39
C GLY A 9 3.61 24.32 15.64
N ILE A 10 3.04 23.44 14.81
CA ILE A 10 1.91 23.75 13.91
C ILE A 10 0.70 24.37 14.64
N LEU A 11 0.42 23.93 15.87
CA LEU A 11 -0.66 24.48 16.69
C LEU A 11 -0.42 25.95 17.05
N LEU A 12 0.78 26.28 17.54
CA LEU A 12 1.12 27.65 17.95
C LEU A 12 1.16 28.58 16.74
N LYS A 13 1.70 28.13 15.62
CA LYS A 13 1.75 28.89 14.37
C LYS A 13 0.34 29.20 13.86
N ALA A 14 -0.50 28.17 13.71
CA ALA A 14 -1.88 28.35 13.26
C ALA A 14 -2.68 29.27 14.20
N ALA A 15 -2.49 29.12 15.51
CA ALA A 15 -3.16 29.96 16.50
C ALA A 15 -2.68 31.43 16.47
N LYS A 16 -1.39 31.70 16.24
CA LYS A 16 -0.84 33.07 16.10
C LYS A 16 -1.34 33.74 14.83
N ASP A 17 -1.34 33.01 13.72
CA ASP A 17 -1.60 33.55 12.39
C ASP A 17 -3.10 33.54 12.01
N GLY A 18 -3.97 33.02 12.88
CA GLY A 18 -5.42 32.95 12.63
C GLY A 18 -5.82 31.92 11.58
N LEU A 19 -5.00 30.88 11.40
CA LEU A 19 -5.25 29.83 10.43
C LEU A 19 -6.23 28.79 10.95
N TRP A 20 -6.77 27.99 10.05
CA TRP A 20 -7.61 26.85 10.43
C TRP A 20 -6.70 25.63 10.61
N LEU A 21 -6.83 24.97 11.77
CA LEU A 21 -6.09 23.75 12.08
C LEU A 21 -7.05 22.57 12.13
N ALA A 22 -6.78 21.55 11.32
CA ALA A 22 -7.48 20.27 11.38
C ALA A 22 -6.57 19.21 12.00
N LEU A 23 -7.05 18.57 13.07
CA LEU A 23 -6.41 17.43 13.70
C LEU A 23 -7.05 16.15 13.17
N GLU A 24 -6.29 15.35 12.43
CA GLU A 24 -6.77 14.06 11.94
C GLU A 24 -6.60 12.96 12.99
N GLU A 25 -7.59 12.08 13.10
CA GLU A 25 -7.59 10.91 14.00
C GLU A 25 -7.23 11.26 15.46
N ILE A 26 -7.91 12.24 16.05
CA ILE A 26 -7.64 12.71 17.44
C ILE A 26 -7.69 11.59 18.49
N ASN A 27 -8.33 10.46 18.19
CA ASN A 27 -8.38 9.28 19.05
C ASN A 27 -7.03 8.52 19.13
N LEU A 28 -6.08 8.84 18.26
CA LEU A 28 -4.71 8.32 18.27
C LEU A 28 -3.72 9.31 18.92
N ALA A 29 -4.17 10.51 19.29
CA ALA A 29 -3.31 11.50 19.92
C ALA A 29 -2.73 10.98 21.24
N SER A 30 -1.48 11.36 21.54
CA SER A 30 -0.87 11.08 22.84
C SER A 30 -1.61 11.80 23.96
N SER A 31 -1.50 11.29 25.19
CA SER A 31 -2.14 11.93 26.36
C SER A 31 -1.65 13.36 26.57
N GLU A 32 -0.38 13.65 26.26
CA GLU A 32 0.20 14.99 26.32
C GLU A 32 -0.49 15.96 25.35
N VAL A 33 -0.74 15.54 24.11
CA VAL A 33 -1.47 16.36 23.12
C VAL A 33 -2.90 16.60 23.58
N VAL A 34 -3.57 15.58 24.10
CA VAL A 34 -4.95 15.69 24.62
C VAL A 34 -5.02 16.63 25.83
N GLU A 35 -4.00 16.66 26.70
CA GLU A 35 -3.92 17.58 27.83
C GLU A 35 -3.76 19.04 27.40
N ILE A 36 -2.86 19.31 26.43
CA ILE A 36 -2.69 20.66 25.87
C ILE A 36 -3.99 21.15 25.22
N LEU A 37 -4.66 20.29 24.45
CA LEU A 37 -5.95 20.61 23.84
C LEU A 37 -7.04 20.82 24.89
N ASN A 38 -7.05 20.02 25.95
CA ASN A 38 -7.98 20.20 27.07
C ASN A 38 -7.85 21.59 27.69
N ASP A 39 -6.62 22.01 28.02
CA ASP A 39 -6.37 23.33 28.62
C ASP A 39 -6.89 24.44 27.69
N TYR A 40 -6.57 24.37 26.41
CA TYR A 40 -7.05 25.32 25.41
C TYR A 40 -8.58 25.35 25.31
N LEU A 41 -9.24 24.19 25.22
CA LEU A 41 -10.69 24.10 25.10
C LEU A 41 -11.44 24.59 26.36
N ILE A 42 -10.77 24.64 27.52
CA ILE A 42 -11.34 25.16 28.78
C ILE A 42 -11.10 26.66 28.90
N THR A 43 -9.87 27.09 28.66
CA THR A 43 -9.40 28.44 29.03
C THR A 43 -9.45 29.43 27.87
N GLY A 44 -9.49 28.93 26.62
CA GLY A 44 -9.33 29.72 25.41
C GLY A 44 -7.90 30.20 25.15
N LYS A 45 -6.92 29.79 25.97
CA LYS A 45 -5.49 30.11 25.79
C LYS A 45 -4.65 28.84 25.66
N ILE A 46 -3.54 28.94 24.96
CA ILE A 46 -2.58 27.83 24.80
C ILE A 46 -1.37 28.12 25.70
N SER A 47 -1.18 27.27 26.70
CA SER A 47 -0.04 27.32 27.63
C SER A 47 1.10 26.45 27.08
N TYR A 48 2.32 27.00 26.98
CA TYR A 48 3.49 26.25 26.49
C TYR A 48 4.79 26.73 27.13
N SER A 49 5.81 25.87 27.17
CA SER A 49 7.15 26.21 27.67
C SER A 49 8.11 26.37 26.51
N ALA A 50 8.73 27.54 26.38
CA ALA A 50 9.75 27.82 25.36
C ALA A 50 11.04 28.27 26.03
N ASN A 51 12.13 27.52 25.81
CA ASN A 51 13.45 27.77 26.43
C ASN A 51 13.41 27.84 27.97
N GLY A 52 12.53 27.05 28.60
CA GLY A 52 12.38 27.03 30.06
C GLY A 52 11.47 28.13 30.64
N GLU A 53 10.95 29.02 29.79
CA GLU A 53 9.99 30.04 30.17
C GLU A 53 8.57 29.59 29.83
N GLN A 54 7.66 29.70 30.81
CA GLN A 54 6.24 29.49 30.59
C GLN A 54 5.65 30.68 29.84
N LYS A 55 4.92 30.40 28.76
CA LYS A 55 4.28 31.37 27.89
C LYS A 55 2.82 31.02 27.69
N GLU A 56 2.01 32.06 27.48
CA GLU A 56 0.60 31.93 27.16
C GLU A 56 0.34 32.60 25.81
N LEU A 57 -0.44 31.93 24.98
CA LEU A 57 -0.91 32.44 23.69
C LEU A 57 -2.43 32.54 23.72
N TYR A 58 -2.95 33.74 23.47
CA TYR A 58 -4.34 33.92 23.10
C TYR A 58 -4.44 33.78 21.58
N PRO A 59 -5.14 32.75 21.06
CA PRO A 59 -5.25 32.57 19.62
C PRO A 59 -5.91 33.76 18.94
N HIS A 60 -5.50 34.02 17.71
CA HIS A 60 -6.08 35.04 16.86
C HIS A 60 -7.61 34.81 16.71
N PRO A 61 -8.44 35.86 16.62
CA PRO A 61 -9.90 35.72 16.52
C PRO A 61 -10.41 34.85 15.36
N ASP A 62 -9.63 34.73 14.29
CA ASP A 62 -9.94 33.92 13.11
C ASP A 62 -9.46 32.46 13.21
N PHE A 63 -8.70 32.11 14.25
CA PHE A 63 -8.26 30.74 14.47
C PHE A 63 -9.46 29.80 14.65
N ARG A 64 -9.45 28.66 13.96
CA ARG A 64 -10.48 27.62 14.08
C ARG A 64 -9.81 26.27 14.25
N LEU A 65 -10.29 25.49 15.22
CA LEU A 65 -9.84 24.14 15.48
C LEU A 65 -10.90 23.13 15.03
N PHE A 66 -10.51 22.23 14.15
CA PHE A 66 -11.29 21.08 13.70
C PHE A 66 -10.60 19.80 14.16
N ALA A 67 -11.38 18.77 14.47
CA ALA A 67 -10.84 17.46 14.79
C ALA A 67 -11.69 16.38 14.13
N THR A 68 -11.03 15.38 13.55
CA THR A 68 -11.68 14.19 13.02
C THR A 68 -11.35 12.99 13.89
N GLY A 69 -12.31 12.09 14.07
CA GLY A 69 -12.13 10.89 14.87
C GLY A 69 -13.14 9.85 14.42
N ASN A 70 -12.74 8.60 14.53
CA ASN A 70 -13.57 7.47 14.14
C ASN A 70 -14.27 6.87 15.36
N PRO A 71 -15.53 6.43 15.25
CA PRO A 71 -16.26 5.85 16.39
C PRO A 71 -15.58 4.60 16.98
N GLU A 72 -15.99 4.24 18.20
CA GLU A 72 -15.33 3.29 19.10
C GLU A 72 -15.17 1.83 18.56
N SER A 73 -15.72 1.49 17.39
CA SER A 73 -15.73 0.13 16.83
C SER A 73 -14.37 -0.37 16.30
N TYR A 74 -13.36 0.50 16.16
CA TYR A 74 -12.04 0.14 15.63
C TYR A 74 -11.03 -0.14 16.76
N SER A 75 -10.50 -1.36 16.76
CA SER A 75 -9.80 -2.07 17.84
C SER A 75 -8.41 -1.55 18.29
N GLN A 76 -8.06 -0.28 18.06
CA GLN A 76 -6.76 0.28 18.45
C GLN A 76 -6.78 1.73 18.96
N ARG A 77 -7.96 2.33 19.19
CA ARG A 77 -8.07 3.77 19.48
C ARG A 77 -8.25 4.07 20.97
N GLN A 78 -7.58 5.12 21.47
CA GLN A 78 -7.77 5.58 22.84
C GLN A 78 -9.19 6.12 23.00
N LYS A 79 -9.85 5.72 24.10
CA LYS A 79 -11.17 6.24 24.44
C LYS A 79 -11.03 7.67 24.95
N LEU A 80 -11.40 8.65 24.12
CA LEU A 80 -11.51 10.04 24.55
C LEU A 80 -12.64 10.15 25.58
N SER A 81 -12.39 10.88 26.67
CA SER A 81 -13.39 11.02 27.73
C SER A 81 -14.61 11.80 27.24
N GLY A 82 -15.81 11.45 27.73
CA GLY A 82 -17.03 12.21 27.40
C GLY A 82 -16.93 13.69 27.77
N VAL A 83 -16.13 14.02 28.79
CA VAL A 83 -15.82 15.40 29.21
C VAL A 83 -14.91 16.11 28.19
N PHE A 84 -13.94 15.42 27.60
CA PHE A 84 -13.15 15.97 26.49
C PHE A 84 -14.05 16.29 25.31
N LEU A 85 -14.85 15.30 24.90
CA LEU A 85 -15.71 15.40 23.72
C LEU A 85 -16.84 16.42 23.87
N SER A 86 -17.35 16.66 25.09
CA SER A 86 -18.41 17.66 25.33
C SER A 86 -17.98 19.10 25.03
N ARG A 87 -16.68 19.36 24.89
CA ARG A 87 -16.11 20.67 24.51
C ARG A 87 -16.07 20.88 23.00
N PHE A 88 -16.30 19.82 22.22
CA PHE A 88 -16.44 19.90 20.77
C PHE A 88 -17.91 19.96 20.38
N LYS A 89 -18.20 20.67 19.28
CA LYS A 89 -19.45 20.46 18.55
C LYS A 89 -19.31 19.19 17.72
N ILE A 90 -19.79 18.07 18.25
CA ILE A 90 -19.68 16.77 17.58
C ILE A 90 -20.67 16.71 16.41
N LEU A 91 -20.15 16.41 15.22
CA LEU A 91 -20.93 16.14 14.01
C LEU A 91 -20.67 14.69 13.58
N TYR A 92 -21.73 13.92 13.43
CA TYR A 92 -21.65 12.54 12.93
C TYR A 92 -21.87 12.53 11.43
N GLN A 93 -20.85 12.10 10.68
CA GLN A 93 -21.00 11.79 9.26
C GLN A 93 -21.70 10.44 9.13
N LYS A 94 -22.83 10.42 8.43
CA LYS A 94 -23.51 9.16 8.09
C LYS A 94 -22.75 8.44 6.99
N GLU A 95 -22.84 7.12 7.01
CA GLU A 95 -22.41 6.27 5.89
C GLU A 95 -23.22 6.64 4.65
N LEU A 96 -22.55 6.62 3.49
CA LEU A 96 -23.13 6.99 2.21
C LEU A 96 -24.02 5.85 1.69
N SER A 97 -25.22 6.18 1.22
CA SER A 97 -26.09 5.19 0.56
C SER A 97 -25.59 4.83 -0.84
N GLU A 98 -26.10 3.73 -1.40
CA GLU A 98 -25.81 3.33 -2.79
C GLU A 98 -26.19 4.44 -3.80
N GLU A 99 -27.29 5.15 -3.54
CA GLU A 99 -27.76 6.26 -4.36
C GLU A 99 -26.83 7.47 -4.25
N GLU A 100 -26.33 7.79 -3.06
CA GLU A 100 -25.35 8.87 -2.86
C GLU A 100 -24.02 8.53 -3.53
N LEU A 101 -23.54 7.29 -3.41
CA LEU A 101 -22.35 6.81 -4.14
C LEU A 101 -22.55 6.88 -5.66
N SER A 102 -23.72 6.50 -6.16
CA SER A 102 -24.08 6.62 -7.58
C SER A 102 -24.08 8.08 -8.06
N GLN A 103 -24.59 9.00 -7.23
CA GLN A 103 -24.54 10.44 -7.51
C GLN A 103 -23.10 10.98 -7.51
N ILE A 104 -22.25 10.54 -6.59
CA ILE A 104 -20.83 10.89 -6.58
C ILE A 104 -20.15 10.45 -7.87
N LEU A 105 -20.36 9.20 -8.30
CA LEU A 105 -19.81 8.70 -9.56
C LEU A 105 -20.32 9.46 -10.78
N SER A 106 -21.63 9.75 -10.81
CA SER A 106 -22.24 10.47 -11.92
C SER A 106 -21.76 11.92 -12.01
N SER A 107 -21.53 12.57 -10.87
CA SER A 107 -21.16 14.00 -10.80
C SER A 107 -19.67 14.26 -10.95
N LEU A 108 -18.81 13.35 -10.48
CA LEU A 108 -17.36 13.52 -10.52
C LEU A 108 -16.71 12.99 -11.80
N PHE A 109 -17.32 12.01 -12.46
CA PHE A 109 -16.67 11.21 -13.53
C PHE A 109 -17.58 10.97 -14.74
N ASP A 110 -18.68 11.71 -14.87
CA ASP A 110 -19.65 11.62 -15.97
C ASP A 110 -20.19 10.19 -16.24
N ILE A 111 -20.22 9.33 -15.20
CA ILE A 111 -20.74 7.97 -15.32
C ILE A 111 -22.27 8.03 -15.32
N THR A 112 -22.92 7.45 -16.33
CA THR A 112 -24.39 7.44 -16.38
C THR A 112 -24.98 6.73 -15.17
N SER A 113 -26.07 7.24 -14.61
CA SER A 113 -26.68 6.67 -13.40
C SER A 113 -27.08 5.19 -13.56
N SER A 114 -27.39 4.76 -14.79
CA SER A 114 -27.66 3.35 -15.14
C SER A 114 -26.46 2.43 -14.90
N LEU A 115 -25.24 2.95 -14.99
CA LEU A 115 -23.99 2.23 -14.76
C LEU A 115 -23.43 2.52 -13.36
N ALA A 116 -23.56 3.76 -12.88
CA ALA A 116 -23.10 4.18 -11.56
C ALA A 116 -23.78 3.41 -10.41
N LEU A 117 -25.08 3.13 -10.52
CA LEU A 117 -25.81 2.41 -9.48
C LEU A 117 -25.35 0.95 -9.32
N PRO A 118 -25.18 0.13 -10.38
CA PRO A 118 -24.53 -1.17 -10.27
C PRO A 118 -23.11 -1.11 -9.68
N ILE A 119 -22.29 -0.11 -10.03
CA ILE A 119 -20.96 0.07 -9.46
C ILE A 119 -21.05 0.32 -7.94
N ALA A 120 -21.94 1.22 -7.52
CA ALA A 120 -22.18 1.54 -6.12
C ALA A 120 -22.66 0.30 -5.34
N ARG A 121 -23.60 -0.46 -5.90
CA ARG A 121 -24.10 -1.72 -5.31
C ARG A 121 -23.00 -2.76 -5.13
N PHE A 122 -22.17 -2.96 -6.15
CA PHE A 122 -21.03 -3.86 -6.07
C PHE A 122 -20.10 -3.43 -4.94
N HIS A 123 -19.73 -2.15 -4.88
CA HIS A 123 -18.86 -1.59 -3.85
C HIS A 123 -19.43 -1.80 -2.45
N THR A 124 -20.68 -1.39 -2.22
CA THR A 124 -21.35 -1.51 -0.91
C THR A 124 -21.49 -2.98 -0.48
N THR A 125 -21.84 -3.87 -1.41
CA THR A 125 -21.93 -5.31 -1.12
C THR A 125 -20.58 -5.87 -0.70
N LEU A 126 -19.51 -5.55 -1.44
CA LEU A 126 -18.17 -6.04 -1.15
C LEU A 126 -17.63 -5.46 0.17
N GLN A 127 -17.87 -4.17 0.43
CA GLN A 127 -17.53 -3.51 1.69
C GLN A 127 -18.22 -4.22 2.87
N ASN A 128 -19.53 -4.43 2.80
CA ASN A 128 -20.29 -5.13 3.83
C ASN A 128 -19.78 -6.57 4.08
N GLN A 129 -19.39 -7.28 3.02
CA GLN A 129 -18.80 -8.62 3.13
C GLN A 129 -17.43 -8.60 3.82
N ALA A 130 -16.59 -7.61 3.54
CA ALA A 130 -15.30 -7.44 4.20
C ALA A 130 -15.47 -7.07 5.68
N ASP A 131 -16.33 -6.09 5.98
CA ASP A 131 -16.59 -5.62 7.33
C ASP A 131 -17.21 -6.73 8.20
N SER A 132 -18.07 -7.55 7.61
CA SER A 132 -18.68 -8.71 8.27
C SER A 132 -17.79 -9.95 8.32
N ARG A 133 -16.53 -9.88 7.83
CA ARG A 133 -15.58 -11.00 7.75
C ARG A 133 -16.13 -12.21 6.99
N ILE A 134 -16.98 -11.98 5.99
CA ILE A 134 -17.42 -13.02 5.03
C ILE A 134 -16.24 -13.36 4.11
N ILE A 135 -15.57 -12.33 3.59
CA ILE A 135 -14.25 -12.42 2.96
C ILE A 135 -13.18 -11.95 3.94
N GLY A 136 -11.98 -12.51 3.85
CA GLY A 136 -10.89 -12.24 4.78
C GLY A 136 -11.18 -12.81 6.17
N ARG A 137 -11.93 -13.92 6.26
CA ARG A 137 -12.34 -14.54 7.52
C ARG A 137 -11.14 -15.08 8.30
N THR A 138 -10.21 -15.71 7.59
CA THR A 138 -8.96 -16.29 8.12
C THR A 138 -7.83 -15.28 8.17
N GLU A 139 -7.99 -14.14 7.48
CA GLU A 139 -7.00 -13.08 7.39
C GLU A 139 -6.89 -12.32 8.71
N LYS A 140 -5.69 -12.28 9.29
CA LYS A 140 -5.44 -11.48 10.49
C LYS A 140 -5.58 -9.98 10.21
N ASP A 141 -5.13 -9.60 9.02
CA ASP A 141 -5.26 -8.25 8.48
C ASP A 141 -6.45 -8.22 7.50
N PRO A 142 -7.64 -7.71 7.90
CA PRO A 142 -8.82 -7.74 7.05
C PRO A 142 -8.64 -6.92 5.78
N TYR A 143 -9.40 -7.28 4.75
CA TYR A 143 -9.59 -6.40 3.61
C TYR A 143 -10.36 -5.15 4.03
N THR A 144 -10.03 -4.01 3.45
CA THR A 144 -10.76 -2.77 3.65
C THR A 144 -11.06 -2.17 2.29
N PHE A 145 -12.35 -1.89 2.06
CA PHE A 145 -12.84 -1.22 0.86
C PHE A 145 -13.47 0.09 1.29
N THR A 146 -13.06 1.18 0.65
CA THR A 146 -13.35 2.55 1.08
C THR A 146 -13.89 3.40 -0.07
N LEU A 147 -14.44 4.56 0.25
CA LEU A 147 -14.82 5.57 -0.74
C LEU A 147 -13.67 5.91 -1.72
N ARG A 148 -12.39 5.80 -1.29
CA ARG A 148 -11.24 6.02 -2.17
C ARG A 148 -11.16 4.97 -3.28
N ASP A 149 -11.57 3.73 -3.03
CA ASP A 149 -11.54 2.65 -4.03
C ASP A 149 -12.57 2.87 -5.13
N ILE A 150 -13.80 3.26 -4.77
CA ILE A 150 -14.84 3.57 -5.76
C ILE A 150 -14.54 4.88 -6.53
N ILE A 151 -13.97 5.89 -5.87
CA ILE A 151 -13.46 7.11 -6.53
C ILE A 151 -12.33 6.77 -7.50
N ARG A 152 -11.39 5.90 -7.10
CA ARG A 152 -10.28 5.44 -7.96
C ARG A 152 -10.80 4.70 -9.19
N LEU A 153 -11.77 3.81 -9.00
CA LEU A 153 -12.45 3.14 -10.11
C LEU A 153 -13.13 4.17 -11.03
N GLY A 154 -13.86 5.13 -10.47
CA GLY A 154 -14.54 6.19 -11.23
C GLY A 154 -13.58 6.96 -12.15
N LYS A 155 -12.45 7.43 -11.61
CA LYS A 155 -11.37 8.10 -12.38
C LYS A 155 -10.83 7.25 -13.52
N ARG A 156 -10.64 5.95 -13.27
CA ARG A 156 -10.11 5.00 -14.27
C ARG A 156 -11.13 4.70 -15.38
N LEU A 157 -12.41 4.68 -15.03
CA LEU A 157 -13.50 4.40 -15.96
C LEU A 157 -13.84 5.61 -16.83
N GLU A 158 -13.84 6.83 -16.30
CA GLU A 158 -14.17 8.06 -17.05
C GLU A 158 -13.61 8.11 -18.49
N PRO A 159 -12.30 7.95 -18.74
CA PRO A 159 -11.74 7.99 -20.11
C PRO A 159 -12.11 6.77 -20.97
N ILE A 160 -12.55 5.66 -20.36
CA ILE A 160 -13.04 4.47 -21.05
C ILE A 160 -14.50 4.68 -21.45
N LEU A 161 -15.33 5.20 -20.54
CA LEU A 161 -16.76 5.47 -20.77
C LEU A 161 -16.98 6.56 -21.81
N ALA A 162 -16.05 7.53 -21.92
CA ALA A 162 -16.08 8.56 -22.95
C ALA A 162 -15.87 8.00 -24.38
N LYS A 163 -15.37 6.76 -24.52
CA LYS A 163 -15.02 6.16 -25.81
C LYS A 163 -16.12 5.22 -26.29
N GLY A 164 -16.97 5.74 -27.18
CA GLY A 164 -17.75 4.94 -28.14
C GLY A 164 -18.73 3.90 -27.54
N PRO A 165 -19.27 2.99 -28.36
CA PRO A 165 -20.23 1.99 -27.92
C PRO A 165 -19.57 0.90 -27.05
N MET A 166 -20.34 0.28 -26.15
CA MET A 166 -19.90 -0.85 -25.33
C MET A 166 -19.74 -2.13 -26.17
N ASP A 167 -18.61 -2.25 -26.86
CA ASP A 167 -18.18 -3.47 -27.54
C ASP A 167 -17.43 -4.43 -26.60
N GLU A 168 -16.95 -5.55 -27.15
CA GLU A 168 -16.21 -6.56 -26.38
C GLU A 168 -14.90 -6.00 -25.80
N GLU A 169 -14.18 -5.15 -26.54
CA GLU A 169 -12.93 -4.54 -26.07
C GLU A 169 -13.17 -3.58 -24.91
N TYR A 170 -14.24 -2.79 -24.99
CA TYR A 170 -14.72 -1.96 -23.91
C TYR A 170 -14.99 -2.80 -22.66
N LEU A 171 -15.74 -3.91 -22.78
CA LEU A 171 -16.11 -4.73 -21.64
C LEU A 171 -14.88 -5.40 -20.99
N LYS A 172 -13.89 -5.78 -21.80
CA LYS A 172 -12.58 -6.24 -21.30
C LYS A 172 -11.89 -5.17 -20.48
N LYS A 173 -11.73 -3.95 -21.02
CA LYS A 173 -11.09 -2.83 -20.29
C LYS A 173 -11.84 -2.50 -19.00
N PHE A 174 -13.17 -2.48 -19.08
CA PHE A 174 -14.04 -2.24 -17.94
C PHE A 174 -13.83 -3.28 -16.83
N PHE A 175 -13.84 -4.58 -17.16
CA PHE A 175 -13.53 -5.66 -16.21
C PHE A 175 -12.13 -5.53 -15.62
N LEU A 176 -11.12 -5.22 -16.44
CA LEU A 176 -9.74 -5.10 -16.00
C LEU A 176 -9.51 -3.95 -15.00
N GLU A 177 -10.27 -2.85 -15.08
CA GLU A 177 -10.19 -1.80 -14.06
C GLU A 177 -10.78 -2.24 -12.71
N PHE A 178 -11.90 -2.97 -12.72
CA PHE A 178 -12.42 -3.58 -11.51
C PHE A 178 -11.43 -4.57 -10.91
N PHE A 179 -10.83 -5.41 -11.75
CA PHE A 179 -9.83 -6.37 -11.31
C PHE A 179 -8.65 -5.65 -10.65
N SER A 180 -8.14 -4.61 -11.29
CA SER A 180 -6.99 -3.85 -10.79
C SER A 180 -7.28 -3.11 -9.48
N VAL A 181 -8.48 -2.57 -9.29
CA VAL A 181 -8.82 -1.80 -8.08
C VAL A 181 -9.23 -2.69 -6.92
N TYR A 182 -10.04 -3.73 -7.16
CA TYR A 182 -10.69 -4.52 -6.11
C TYR A 182 -10.12 -5.92 -5.93
N ILE A 183 -9.82 -6.61 -7.03
CA ILE A 183 -9.56 -8.06 -6.99
C ILE A 183 -8.07 -8.34 -6.76
N GLY A 184 -7.17 -7.50 -7.30
CA GLY A 184 -5.71 -7.67 -7.19
C GLY A 184 -5.12 -7.61 -5.77
N ARG A 185 -5.91 -7.23 -4.75
CA ARG A 185 -5.51 -7.25 -3.33
C ARG A 185 -5.97 -8.50 -2.58
N LEU A 186 -6.81 -9.34 -3.18
CA LEU A 186 -7.34 -10.55 -2.55
C LEU A 186 -6.27 -11.64 -2.52
N ARG A 187 -6.11 -12.25 -1.35
CA ARG A 187 -5.02 -13.18 -1.02
C ARG A 187 -5.40 -14.63 -1.27
N ASP A 188 -6.67 -14.96 -1.04
CA ASP A 188 -7.22 -16.29 -1.24
C ASP A 188 -7.90 -16.41 -2.60
N GLU A 189 -7.61 -17.50 -3.32
CA GLU A 189 -8.13 -17.75 -4.67
C GLU A 189 -9.66 -17.97 -4.69
N SER A 190 -10.20 -18.64 -3.67
CA SER A 190 -11.64 -18.89 -3.61
C SER A 190 -12.42 -17.61 -3.32
N GLU A 191 -11.87 -16.72 -2.49
CA GLU A 191 -12.41 -15.38 -2.28
C GLU A 191 -12.31 -14.53 -3.54
N ARG A 192 -11.20 -14.64 -4.29
CA ARG A 192 -11.02 -13.96 -5.58
C ARG A 192 -12.10 -14.34 -6.57
N GLU A 193 -12.33 -15.64 -6.76
CA GLU A 193 -13.39 -16.15 -7.65
C GLU A 193 -14.81 -15.78 -7.18
N ALA A 194 -15.04 -15.73 -5.86
CA ALA A 194 -16.30 -15.26 -5.32
C ALA A 194 -16.56 -13.79 -5.67
N VAL A 195 -15.55 -12.92 -5.57
CA VAL A 195 -15.66 -11.50 -5.93
C VAL A 195 -15.78 -11.30 -7.44
N ILE A 196 -15.08 -12.08 -8.26
CA ILE A 196 -15.26 -12.09 -9.72
C ILE A 196 -16.71 -12.48 -10.08
N SER A 197 -17.27 -13.49 -9.40
CA SER A 197 -18.65 -13.93 -9.63
C SER A 197 -19.69 -12.91 -9.14
N LEU A 198 -19.43 -12.22 -8.03
CA LEU A 198 -20.24 -11.09 -7.59
C LEU A 198 -20.24 -9.99 -8.65
N LEU A 199 -19.07 -9.64 -9.18
CA LEU A 199 -18.94 -8.64 -10.23
C LEU A 199 -19.70 -9.04 -11.50
N ASP A 200 -19.55 -10.29 -11.93
CA ASP A 200 -20.26 -10.86 -13.08
C ASP A 200 -21.78 -10.83 -12.89
N THR A 201 -22.29 -11.04 -11.67
CA THR A 201 -23.72 -10.92 -11.34
C THR A 201 -24.26 -9.50 -11.59
N HIS A 202 -23.44 -8.47 -11.38
CA HIS A 202 -23.84 -7.08 -11.61
C HIS A 202 -23.75 -6.64 -13.08
N PHE A 203 -22.82 -7.20 -13.86
CA PHE A 203 -22.48 -6.69 -15.20
C PHE A 203 -22.69 -7.69 -16.36
N GLY A 204 -22.96 -8.96 -16.06
CA GLY A 204 -23.27 -10.03 -17.02
C GLY A 204 -22.15 -10.26 -18.02
N PHE A 205 -20.89 -10.32 -17.56
CA PHE A 205 -19.73 -10.47 -18.44
C PHE A 205 -19.70 -11.84 -19.12
N ARG A 206 -19.94 -12.92 -18.36
CA ARG A 206 -19.98 -14.29 -18.89
C ARG A 206 -21.18 -14.51 -19.79
N GLU A 207 -22.33 -13.90 -19.47
CA GLU A 207 -23.52 -13.92 -20.33
C GLU A 207 -23.26 -13.27 -21.69
N LYS A 208 -22.36 -12.28 -21.74
CA LYS A 208 -21.89 -11.62 -22.97
C LYS A 208 -20.77 -12.40 -23.67
N GLY A 209 -20.49 -13.63 -23.24
CA GLY A 209 -19.54 -14.55 -23.88
C GLY A 209 -18.08 -14.33 -23.50
N MET A 210 -17.78 -13.53 -22.46
CA MET A 210 -16.40 -13.32 -22.03
C MET A 210 -15.93 -14.40 -21.06
N ASP A 211 -14.75 -14.95 -21.34
CA ASP A 211 -13.97 -15.73 -20.39
C ASP A 211 -13.06 -14.78 -19.59
N LEU A 212 -13.47 -14.51 -18.34
CA LEU A 212 -12.80 -13.53 -17.48
C LEU A 212 -11.38 -13.94 -17.08
N GLU A 213 -11.13 -15.24 -16.90
CA GLU A 213 -9.80 -15.76 -16.58
C GLU A 213 -8.87 -15.55 -17.78
N THR A 214 -9.31 -15.95 -18.97
CA THR A 214 -8.55 -15.75 -20.21
C THR A 214 -8.32 -14.27 -20.51
N VAL A 215 -9.30 -13.39 -20.29
CA VAL A 215 -9.15 -11.93 -20.46
C VAL A 215 -8.05 -11.39 -19.56
N PHE A 216 -7.99 -11.82 -18.31
CA PHE A 216 -6.95 -11.38 -17.39
C PHE A 216 -5.58 -11.94 -17.75
N MET A 217 -5.47 -13.25 -17.99
CA MET A 217 -4.21 -13.91 -18.33
C MET A 217 -3.59 -13.33 -19.61
N SER A 218 -4.39 -13.15 -20.66
CA SER A 218 -3.89 -12.56 -21.92
C SER A 218 -3.42 -11.11 -21.74
N SER A 219 -4.06 -10.34 -20.85
CA SER A 219 -3.66 -8.96 -20.57
C SER A 219 -2.37 -8.85 -19.76
N SER A 220 -2.00 -9.89 -19.00
CA SER A 220 -0.75 -9.94 -18.23
C SER A 220 0.41 -10.61 -18.97
N GLU A 221 0.19 -11.22 -20.14
CA GLU A 221 1.25 -11.86 -20.92
C GLU A 221 2.25 -10.86 -21.52
N ASP A 222 1.75 -9.80 -22.17
CA ASP A 222 2.58 -8.74 -22.77
C ASP A 222 2.36 -7.40 -22.05
N LEU A 223 3.41 -6.97 -21.34
CA LEU A 223 3.41 -5.74 -20.55
C LEU A 223 4.02 -4.55 -21.30
N THR A 224 4.48 -4.72 -22.55
CA THR A 224 5.26 -3.71 -23.28
C THR A 224 4.53 -2.38 -23.38
N ALA A 225 3.27 -2.40 -23.80
CA ALA A 225 2.46 -1.18 -23.92
C ALA A 225 2.24 -0.48 -22.56
N LEU A 226 2.15 -1.24 -21.47
CA LEU A 226 2.02 -0.68 -20.12
C LEU A 226 3.33 -0.05 -19.65
N PHE A 227 4.47 -0.70 -19.92
CA PHE A 227 5.79 -0.13 -19.63
C PHE A 227 5.98 1.21 -20.35
N ASP A 228 5.64 1.28 -21.63
CA ASP A 228 5.76 2.49 -22.43
C ASP A 228 4.87 3.61 -21.92
N ALA A 229 3.68 3.27 -21.42
CA ALA A 229 2.72 4.22 -20.88
C ALA A 229 3.10 4.80 -19.50
N VAL A 230 3.98 4.16 -18.73
CA VAL A 230 4.40 4.67 -17.41
C VAL A 230 5.34 5.86 -17.57
N PRO A 231 5.00 7.05 -17.02
CA PRO A 231 5.91 8.19 -16.99
C PRO A 231 7.08 7.91 -16.03
N SER A 232 8.30 8.26 -16.43
CA SER A 232 9.48 8.20 -15.57
C SER A 232 10.47 9.30 -15.90
N SER A 233 11.17 9.79 -14.88
CA SER A 233 12.39 10.59 -15.09
C SER A 233 13.56 9.67 -15.43
N PRO A 234 14.44 10.03 -16.37
CA PRO A 234 15.66 9.27 -16.63
C PRO A 234 16.54 9.23 -15.38
N GLY A 235 16.99 8.03 -15.02
CA GLY A 235 17.93 7.81 -13.93
C GLY A 235 19.38 7.97 -14.37
N ASN A 236 20.29 7.96 -13.41
CA ASN A 236 21.73 8.06 -13.62
C ASN A 236 22.52 7.18 -12.64
N GLU A 237 22.41 7.46 -11.34
CA GLU A 237 23.24 6.87 -10.28
C GLU A 237 22.53 5.71 -9.59
N PHE A 238 21.22 5.82 -9.41
CA PHE A 238 20.42 4.90 -8.60
C PHE A 238 19.50 4.02 -9.45
N ILE A 239 19.81 3.82 -10.73
CA ILE A 239 19.17 2.78 -11.53
C ILE A 239 19.59 1.43 -10.92
N PRO A 240 18.64 0.50 -10.65
CA PRO A 240 19.00 -0.83 -10.18
C PRO A 240 20.00 -1.50 -11.13
N ARG A 241 20.89 -2.35 -10.60
CA ARG A 241 21.94 -3.00 -11.40
C ARG A 241 21.37 -4.19 -12.19
N GLU A 242 22.23 -4.89 -12.94
CA GLU A 242 21.84 -6.04 -13.77
C GLU A 242 21.22 -7.19 -12.97
N ASP A 243 21.51 -7.31 -11.66
CA ASP A 243 20.89 -8.29 -10.77
C ASP A 243 19.37 -8.08 -10.58
N ALA A 244 18.87 -6.89 -10.90
CA ALA A 244 17.45 -6.59 -10.89
C ALA A 244 16.72 -7.07 -12.16
N ASP A 245 17.44 -7.44 -13.22
CA ASP A 245 16.81 -7.98 -14.43
C ASP A 245 16.44 -9.44 -14.20
N ILE A 246 15.14 -9.71 -14.13
CA ILE A 246 14.58 -11.04 -13.92
C ILE A 246 13.76 -11.45 -15.13
N ILE A 247 13.46 -12.74 -15.22
CA ILE A 247 12.46 -13.27 -16.15
C ILE A 247 11.18 -13.49 -15.33
N PRO A 248 10.17 -12.60 -15.43
CA PRO A 248 8.99 -12.71 -14.59
C PRO A 248 8.22 -13.99 -14.90
N THR A 249 7.83 -14.73 -13.85
CA THR A 249 6.88 -15.86 -13.98
C THR A 249 5.48 -15.39 -14.38
N PRO A 250 4.58 -16.28 -14.82
CA PRO A 250 3.17 -15.91 -15.04
C PRO A 250 2.53 -15.20 -13.84
N THR A 251 2.66 -15.74 -12.62
CA THR A 251 2.20 -15.06 -11.40
C THR A 251 2.83 -13.68 -11.20
N GLN A 252 4.15 -13.54 -11.42
CA GLN A 252 4.80 -12.24 -11.30
C GLN A 252 4.34 -11.24 -12.36
N ARG A 253 4.07 -11.69 -13.60
CA ARG A 253 3.52 -10.83 -14.66
C ARG A 253 2.15 -10.28 -14.30
N THR A 254 1.30 -11.10 -13.68
CA THR A 254 0.03 -10.67 -13.09
C THR A 254 0.24 -9.56 -12.06
N THR A 255 1.17 -9.71 -11.13
CA THR A 255 1.49 -8.65 -10.15
C THR A 255 2.04 -7.38 -10.84
N LEU A 256 2.95 -7.54 -11.79
CA LEU A 256 3.53 -6.41 -12.54
C LEU A 256 2.47 -5.66 -13.34
N TYR A 257 1.52 -6.36 -13.96
CA TYR A 257 0.37 -5.76 -14.63
C TYR A 257 -0.40 -4.82 -13.68
N LEU A 258 -0.74 -5.29 -12.47
CA LEU A 258 -1.46 -4.51 -11.47
C LEU A 258 -0.67 -3.27 -11.02
N ILE A 259 0.63 -3.43 -10.79
CA ILE A 259 1.52 -2.31 -10.41
C ILE A 259 1.58 -1.29 -11.55
N LEU A 260 1.83 -1.72 -12.79
CA LEU A 260 1.91 -0.82 -13.94
C LEU A 260 0.60 -0.05 -14.16
N LYS A 261 -0.55 -0.70 -14.01
CA LYS A 261 -1.87 -0.03 -14.08
C LYS A 261 -2.01 1.09 -13.05
N ALA A 262 -1.54 0.86 -11.82
CA ALA A 262 -1.51 1.91 -10.78
C ALA A 262 -0.54 3.05 -11.15
N LEU A 263 0.65 2.74 -11.66
CA LEU A 263 1.66 3.75 -12.02
C LEU A 263 1.23 4.65 -13.18
N ILE A 264 0.50 4.12 -14.17
CA ILE A 264 -0.09 4.88 -15.26
C ILE A 264 -1.09 5.92 -14.72
N GLN A 265 -1.85 5.55 -13.69
CA GLN A 265 -2.82 6.44 -13.03
C GLN A 265 -2.19 7.36 -11.98
N ASN A 266 -0.85 7.36 -11.86
CA ASN A 266 -0.11 8.07 -10.83
C ASN A 266 -0.60 7.75 -9.40
N GLU A 267 -0.96 6.49 -9.17
CA GLU A 267 -1.42 6.03 -7.87
C GLU A 267 -0.23 5.52 -7.03
N PRO A 268 -0.13 5.89 -5.75
CA PRO A 268 0.77 5.27 -4.79
C PRO A 268 0.52 3.75 -4.71
N VAL A 269 1.56 2.92 -4.69
CA VAL A 269 1.42 1.46 -4.69
C VAL A 269 1.82 0.85 -3.36
N LEU A 270 0.94 0.04 -2.77
CA LEU A 270 1.24 -0.76 -1.58
C LEU A 270 1.36 -2.23 -2.00
N VAL A 271 2.56 -2.78 -1.86
CA VAL A 271 2.89 -4.16 -2.20
C VAL A 271 2.90 -4.98 -0.91
N VAL A 272 1.97 -5.93 -0.81
CA VAL A 272 1.81 -6.80 0.36
C VAL A 272 2.12 -8.24 -0.04
N GLY A 273 2.86 -8.97 0.78
CA GLY A 273 3.17 -10.36 0.50
C GLY A 273 4.08 -10.93 1.56
N ASN A 274 4.16 -12.26 1.65
CA ASN A 274 4.97 -12.93 2.66
C ASN A 274 6.47 -12.59 2.54
N PRO A 275 7.26 -12.82 3.61
CA PRO A 275 8.71 -12.68 3.54
C PRO A 275 9.28 -13.46 2.35
N ALA A 276 10.21 -12.83 1.61
CA ALA A 276 10.83 -13.41 0.42
C ALA A 276 9.89 -13.73 -0.77
N SER A 277 8.66 -13.18 -0.82
CA SER A 277 7.76 -13.34 -1.98
C SER A 277 8.20 -12.57 -3.25
N GLY A 278 9.27 -11.76 -3.16
CA GLY A 278 9.83 -11.04 -4.31
C GLY A 278 9.36 -9.59 -4.49
N LYS A 279 8.68 -9.00 -3.50
CA LYS A 279 8.19 -7.60 -3.52
C LYS A 279 9.24 -6.59 -4.01
N THR A 280 10.37 -6.52 -3.31
CA THR A 280 11.48 -5.62 -3.61
C THR A 280 12.10 -5.92 -4.98
N THR A 281 12.17 -7.20 -5.36
CA THR A 281 12.67 -7.63 -6.67
C THR A 281 11.80 -7.09 -7.81
N LEU A 282 10.48 -7.16 -7.69
CA LEU A 282 9.55 -6.67 -8.72
C LEU A 282 9.68 -5.16 -8.93
N ILE A 283 9.81 -4.38 -7.86
CA ILE A 283 9.98 -2.91 -7.97
C ILE A 283 11.34 -2.54 -8.56
N ARG A 284 12.42 -3.22 -8.14
CA ARG A 284 13.76 -3.06 -8.73
C ARG A 284 13.75 -3.40 -10.23
N TYR A 285 13.07 -4.49 -10.61
CA TYR A 285 12.90 -4.88 -12.00
C TYR A 285 12.20 -3.79 -12.82
N LEU A 286 11.08 -3.26 -12.33
CA LEU A 286 10.35 -2.18 -13.02
C LEU A 286 11.21 -0.93 -13.19
N ALA A 287 11.89 -0.47 -12.14
CA ALA A 287 12.74 0.71 -12.21
C ALA A 287 13.93 0.51 -13.16
N ARG A 288 14.52 -0.69 -13.21
CA ARG A 288 15.56 -1.05 -14.20
C ARG A 288 15.04 -0.95 -15.63
N LYS A 289 13.85 -1.52 -15.91
CA LYS A 289 13.25 -1.50 -17.26
C LYS A 289 12.83 -0.10 -17.69
N LYS A 290 12.41 0.75 -16.75
CA LYS A 290 12.10 2.17 -17.01
C LYS A 290 13.32 3.09 -16.99
N GLU A 291 14.51 2.54 -16.74
CA GLU A 291 15.77 3.28 -16.63
C GLU A 291 15.66 4.52 -15.73
N THR A 292 14.95 4.37 -14.61
CA THR A 292 14.72 5.44 -13.63
C THR A 292 15.52 5.18 -12.35
N ASN A 293 15.84 6.25 -11.63
CA ASN A 293 16.44 6.14 -10.30
C ASN A 293 15.41 5.53 -9.33
N LEU A 294 15.86 4.56 -8.53
CA LEU A 294 15.09 3.98 -7.43
C LEU A 294 15.80 4.24 -6.11
N TYR A 295 15.28 5.19 -5.35
CA TYR A 295 15.65 5.38 -3.96
C TYR A 295 15.02 4.28 -3.10
N TYR A 296 15.81 3.67 -2.23
CA TYR A 296 15.39 2.58 -1.35
C TYR A 296 15.69 2.93 0.09
N VAL A 297 14.71 2.76 0.97
CA VAL A 297 14.89 2.89 2.41
C VAL A 297 14.16 1.75 3.12
N ASN A 298 14.77 1.24 4.19
CA ASN A 298 14.18 0.19 5.02
C ASN A 298 13.90 0.73 6.42
N LEU A 299 12.63 0.74 6.83
CA LEU A 299 12.21 1.31 8.12
C LEU A 299 12.33 0.36 9.32
N SER A 300 12.78 -0.88 9.11
CA SER A 300 13.23 -1.73 10.21
C SER A 300 14.58 -1.29 10.80
N SER A 301 15.30 -0.39 10.10
CA SER A 301 16.58 0.15 10.57
C SER A 301 16.38 1.31 11.54
N ASP A 302 17.26 1.41 12.55
CA ASP A 302 17.21 2.49 13.57
C ASP A 302 17.30 3.90 12.95
N THR A 303 17.89 4.01 11.76
CA THR A 303 18.11 5.27 11.01
C THR A 303 17.16 5.46 9.84
N GLY A 304 16.22 4.55 9.59
CA GLY A 304 15.44 4.55 8.35
C GLY A 304 14.58 5.81 8.17
N LEU A 305 14.00 6.33 9.26
CA LEU A 305 13.25 7.59 9.21
C LEU A 305 14.15 8.80 8.94
N GLU A 306 15.33 8.86 9.56
CA GLU A 306 16.30 9.94 9.34
C GLU A 306 16.88 9.86 7.91
N GLU A 307 17.06 8.67 7.36
CA GLU A 307 17.47 8.50 5.97
C GLU A 307 16.37 8.95 4.99
N LEU A 308 15.11 8.61 5.28
CA LEU A 308 13.97 9.01 4.45
C LEU A 308 13.71 10.52 4.49
N LEU A 309 13.60 11.09 5.69
CA LEU A 309 13.17 12.48 5.90
C LEU A 309 14.34 13.43 6.09
N GLY A 310 15.52 12.94 6.43
CA GLY A 310 16.64 13.79 6.79
C GLY A 310 16.68 14.12 8.27
N GLY A 311 17.73 14.84 8.64
CA GLY A 311 18.03 15.18 10.02
C GLY A 311 19.01 16.32 10.10
N TYR A 312 19.14 16.91 11.30
CA TYR A 312 20.13 17.95 11.53
C TYR A 312 21.51 17.31 11.72
N ALA A 313 22.48 17.71 10.89
CA ALA A 313 23.85 17.25 10.98
C ALA A 313 24.81 18.43 11.22
N GLN A 314 25.92 18.15 11.90
CA GLN A 314 26.95 19.15 12.16
C GLN A 314 28.03 19.10 11.08
N ASP A 315 28.38 20.25 10.50
CA ASP A 315 29.48 20.34 9.56
C ASP A 315 30.86 20.35 10.25
N LYS A 316 31.94 20.31 9.46
CA LYS A 316 33.33 20.36 9.96
C LYS A 316 33.65 21.63 10.77
N SER A 317 32.84 22.67 10.67
CA SER A 317 32.99 23.93 11.42
C SER A 317 32.19 23.96 12.72
N GLY A 318 31.43 22.91 13.02
CA GLY A 318 30.57 22.84 14.20
C GLY A 318 29.20 23.49 14.01
N LYS A 319 28.81 23.83 12.77
CA LYS A 319 27.50 24.44 12.47
C LYS A 319 26.49 23.35 12.09
N TRP A 320 25.30 23.44 12.69
CA TRP A 320 24.18 22.58 12.35
C TRP A 320 23.53 23.04 11.04
N HIS A 321 23.22 22.08 10.17
CA HIS A 321 22.44 22.27 8.96
C HIS A 321 21.47 21.10 8.82
N TYR A 322 20.27 21.36 8.31
CA TYR A 322 19.36 20.29 7.95
C TYR A 322 19.88 19.58 6.69
N ARG A 323 20.10 18.27 6.81
CA ARG A 323 20.43 17.40 5.69
C ARG A 323 19.15 16.71 5.25
N LYS A 324 18.69 17.04 4.04
CA LYS A 324 17.52 16.42 3.42
C LYS A 324 17.70 14.91 3.27
N GLY A 325 16.63 14.17 3.53
CA GLY A 325 16.56 12.72 3.30
C GLY A 325 16.21 12.36 1.86
N LEU A 326 16.18 11.06 1.59
CA LEU A 326 15.95 10.48 0.26
C LEU A 326 14.59 10.86 -0.33
N LEU A 327 13.57 11.12 0.50
CA LEU A 327 12.24 11.54 0.04
C LEU A 327 12.32 12.81 -0.81
N PHE A 328 13.09 13.79 -0.34
CA PHE A 328 13.19 15.10 -0.98
C PHE A 328 13.94 15.02 -2.30
N SER A 329 15.04 14.26 -2.36
CA SER A 329 15.75 14.00 -3.62
C SER A 329 14.85 13.29 -4.64
N ALA A 330 14.11 12.27 -4.19
CA ALA A 330 13.20 11.54 -5.06
C ALA A 330 12.08 12.42 -5.62
N ILE A 331 11.50 13.27 -4.77
CA ILE A 331 10.45 14.24 -5.15
C ILE A 331 10.98 15.27 -6.15
N GLU A 332 12.16 15.85 -5.92
CA GLU A 332 12.75 16.90 -6.75
C GLU A 332 13.12 16.37 -8.15
N GLU A 333 13.68 15.16 -8.22
CA GLU A 333 14.13 14.54 -9.47
C GLU A 333 12.99 13.84 -10.26
N GLY A 334 11.85 13.59 -9.61
CA GLY A 334 10.82 12.71 -10.17
C GLY A 334 11.24 11.24 -10.24
N SER A 335 12.13 10.84 -9.35
CA SER A 335 12.63 9.48 -9.21
C SER A 335 11.62 8.61 -8.46
N TRP A 336 11.83 7.31 -8.45
CA TRP A 336 10.98 6.38 -7.71
C TRP A 336 11.51 6.18 -6.29
N LEU A 337 10.61 6.01 -5.33
CA LEU A 337 10.94 5.76 -3.92
C LEU A 337 10.25 4.49 -3.43
N LEU A 338 11.05 3.51 -3.00
CA LEU A 338 10.58 2.31 -2.32
C LEU A 338 10.90 2.39 -0.83
N ILE A 339 9.85 2.31 -0.01
CA ILE A 339 9.93 2.25 1.44
C ILE A 339 9.54 0.83 1.88
N ASP A 340 10.53 0.09 2.37
CA ASP A 340 10.38 -1.29 2.81
C ASP A 340 10.10 -1.37 4.31
N GLU A 341 9.36 -2.42 4.72
CA GLU A 341 8.86 -2.61 6.09
C GLU A 341 8.13 -1.36 6.63
N ALA A 342 7.30 -0.75 5.78
CA ALA A 342 6.63 0.54 6.04
C ALA A 342 5.74 0.53 7.31
N ASN A 343 5.28 -0.64 7.73
CA ASN A 343 4.46 -0.85 8.92
C ASN A 343 5.23 -0.79 10.25
N LEU A 344 6.56 -0.68 10.23
CA LEU A 344 7.40 -0.65 11.44
C LEU A 344 7.68 0.77 11.96
N SER A 345 7.10 1.80 11.34
CA SER A 345 7.39 3.20 11.62
C SER A 345 6.15 4.10 11.48
N PRO A 346 6.04 5.22 12.23
CA PRO A 346 4.92 6.17 12.14
C PRO A 346 4.96 7.03 10.86
N LEU A 347 5.09 6.39 9.68
CA LEU A 347 5.16 7.05 8.37
C LEU A 347 4.01 8.01 8.10
N SER A 348 2.80 7.68 8.56
CA SER A 348 1.59 8.47 8.29
C SER A 348 1.72 9.92 8.73
N GLU A 349 2.52 10.20 9.75
CA GLU A 349 2.76 11.57 10.24
C GLU A 349 3.44 12.46 9.19
N TYR A 350 4.15 11.86 8.22
CA TYR A 350 5.05 12.60 7.31
C TYR A 350 4.59 12.59 5.85
N ILE A 351 3.93 11.51 5.41
CA ILE A 351 3.60 11.34 3.98
C ILE A 351 2.13 11.61 3.65
N ASN A 352 1.25 11.86 4.64
CA ASN A 352 -0.17 12.12 4.36
C ASN A 352 -0.38 13.31 3.42
N SER A 353 0.30 14.44 3.67
CA SER A 353 0.19 15.62 2.81
C SER A 353 0.72 15.35 1.40
N LEU A 354 1.76 14.52 1.27
CA LEU A 354 2.30 14.14 -0.03
C LEU A 354 1.27 13.33 -0.82
N LEU A 355 0.58 12.41 -0.17
CA LEU A 355 -0.38 11.50 -0.80
C LEU A 355 -1.71 12.19 -1.14
N ASP A 356 -2.19 13.13 -0.32
CA ASP A 356 -3.46 13.83 -0.55
C ASP A 356 -3.30 15.11 -1.39
N PHE A 357 -2.19 15.84 -1.23
CA PHE A 357 -2.02 17.18 -1.81
C PHE A 357 -0.79 17.30 -2.74
N GLY A 358 0.04 16.27 -2.84
CA GLY A 358 1.22 16.29 -3.71
C GLY A 358 2.37 17.14 -3.19
N TYR A 359 2.43 17.45 -1.89
CA TYR A 359 3.57 18.17 -1.30
C TYR A 359 3.95 17.64 0.09
N VAL A 360 5.21 17.84 0.46
CA VAL A 360 5.75 17.58 1.81
C VAL A 360 6.45 18.82 2.34
N ILE A 361 6.51 18.97 3.65
CA ILE A 361 7.20 20.08 4.33
C ILE A 361 8.45 19.51 5.00
N ASP A 362 9.60 20.16 4.78
CA ASP A 362 10.85 19.74 5.42
C ASP A 362 11.03 20.30 6.84
N GLY A 363 12.13 19.90 7.50
CA GLY A 363 12.46 20.35 8.86
C GLY A 363 12.74 21.85 9.00
N GLU A 364 12.83 22.60 7.89
CA GLU A 364 13.03 24.05 7.83
C GLU A 364 11.77 24.79 7.32
N GLU A 365 10.61 24.11 7.27
CA GLU A 365 9.31 24.63 6.81
C GLU A 365 9.24 24.97 5.31
N ASN A 366 10.17 24.47 4.50
CA ASN A 366 10.07 24.63 3.05
C ASN A 366 9.07 23.63 2.49
N ILE A 367 8.23 24.09 1.55
CA ILE A 367 7.25 23.25 0.86
C ILE A 367 7.90 22.65 -0.39
N TRP A 368 7.82 21.34 -0.53
CA TRP A 368 8.34 20.55 -1.64
C TRP A 368 7.19 19.89 -2.40
N TYR A 369 6.98 20.31 -3.64
CA TYR A 369 5.95 19.72 -4.51
C TYR A 369 6.50 18.51 -5.25
N ALA A 370 5.75 17.42 -5.25
CA ALA A 370 6.06 16.19 -5.96
C ALA A 370 6.19 16.44 -7.46
N HIS A 371 7.32 16.05 -8.06
CA HIS A 371 7.45 16.04 -9.50
C HIS A 371 6.41 15.09 -10.15
N PRO A 372 5.84 15.41 -11.34
CA PRO A 372 4.80 14.58 -11.97
C PRO A 372 5.18 13.12 -12.25
N ASN A 373 6.47 12.84 -12.41
CA ASN A 373 7.01 11.49 -12.62
C ASN A 373 7.40 10.76 -11.32
N PHE A 374 7.36 11.42 -10.16
CA PHE A 374 7.63 10.79 -8.87
C PHE A 374 6.64 9.64 -8.64
N ARG A 375 7.16 8.49 -8.18
CA ARG A 375 6.33 7.34 -7.82
C ARG A 375 6.77 6.81 -6.46
N ILE A 376 5.80 6.49 -5.61
CA ILE A 376 6.05 5.96 -4.27
C ILE A 376 5.48 4.55 -4.12
N PHE A 377 6.30 3.68 -3.55
CA PHE A 377 5.98 2.29 -3.27
C PHE A 377 6.18 2.03 -1.77
N LEU A 378 5.19 1.43 -1.13
CA LEU A 378 5.34 0.82 0.18
C LEU A 378 5.40 -0.68 0.01
N ALA A 379 6.32 -1.35 0.71
CA ALA A 379 6.32 -2.80 0.85
C ALA A 379 6.10 -3.17 2.32
N ILE A 380 5.19 -4.10 2.56
CA ILE A 380 4.93 -4.63 3.91
C ILE A 380 4.79 -6.15 3.87
N ASN A 381 5.15 -6.79 4.97
CA ASN A 381 4.80 -8.18 5.22
C ASN A 381 3.46 -8.25 5.96
N PRO A 382 2.58 -9.20 5.62
CA PRO A 382 1.38 -9.45 6.42
C PRO A 382 1.79 -9.88 7.85
N PRO A 383 0.99 -9.55 8.88
CA PRO A 383 1.37 -9.79 10.27
C PRO A 383 1.45 -11.29 10.59
N ALA A 384 2.63 -11.77 11.00
CA ALA A 384 2.89 -13.17 11.31
C ALA A 384 2.21 -13.68 12.61
N ILE A 385 2.30 -12.93 13.72
CA ILE A 385 1.78 -13.29 15.07
C ILE A 385 1.28 -12.02 15.79
N HIS A 386 0.35 -12.17 16.76
CA HIS A 386 -0.40 -11.19 17.59
C HIS A 386 0.35 -9.95 18.13
N GLN A 387 1.00 -9.15 17.29
CA GLN A 387 1.37 -7.79 17.64
C GLN A 387 0.65 -6.83 16.72
N SER A 388 -0.40 -6.22 17.26
CA SER A 388 -1.14 -5.09 16.71
C SER A 388 -0.24 -3.90 16.30
N ARG A 389 1.02 -3.88 16.73
CA ARG A 389 2.02 -2.83 16.47
C ARG A 389 2.57 -2.80 15.04
N ASN A 390 2.26 -3.80 14.22
CA ASN A 390 2.81 -3.95 12.86
C ASN A 390 1.75 -3.84 11.76
N LEU A 391 0.56 -3.31 12.05
CA LEU A 391 -0.46 -3.04 11.02
C LEU A 391 -0.31 -1.61 10.51
N LEU A 392 -0.32 -1.44 9.18
CA LEU A 392 -0.42 -0.12 8.58
C LEU A 392 -1.79 0.47 8.91
N SER A 393 -1.85 1.76 9.28
CA SER A 393 -3.13 2.38 9.62
C SER A 393 -4.09 2.30 8.42
N PRO A 394 -5.39 1.98 8.62
CA PRO A 394 -6.36 1.90 7.53
C PRO A 394 -6.44 3.20 6.72
N ALA A 395 -6.27 4.34 7.39
CA ALA A 395 -6.25 5.65 6.76
C ALA A 395 -5.09 5.78 5.76
N LEU A 396 -3.86 5.45 6.18
CA LEU A 396 -2.70 5.48 5.27
C LEU A 396 -2.88 4.45 4.15
N ARG A 397 -3.26 3.23 4.50
CA ARG A 397 -3.47 2.12 3.55
C ARG A 397 -4.45 2.47 2.43
N SER A 398 -5.57 3.12 2.75
CA SER A 398 -6.60 3.49 1.75
C SER A 398 -6.12 4.46 0.66
N ARG A 399 -5.02 5.19 0.90
CA ARG A 399 -4.41 6.10 -0.08
C ARG A 399 -3.61 5.35 -1.15
N PHE A 400 -3.22 4.12 -0.88
CA PHE A 400 -2.47 3.28 -1.81
C PHE A 400 -3.38 2.34 -2.59
N THR A 401 -2.97 2.01 -3.80
CA THR A 401 -3.48 0.86 -4.55
C THR A 401 -2.72 -0.37 -4.06
N GLU A 402 -3.46 -1.24 -3.38
CA GLU A 402 -2.90 -2.45 -2.79
C GLU A 402 -2.80 -3.58 -3.82
N VAL A 403 -1.64 -4.23 -3.84
CA VAL A 403 -1.36 -5.39 -4.70
C VAL A 403 -0.79 -6.50 -3.84
N TRP A 404 -1.39 -7.69 -3.91
CA TRP A 404 -0.87 -8.88 -3.27
C TRP A 404 0.21 -9.55 -4.15
N VAL A 405 1.32 -9.92 -3.53
CA VAL A 405 2.42 -10.66 -4.16
C VAL A 405 2.40 -12.08 -3.63
N GLU A 406 1.95 -12.98 -4.49
CA GLU A 406 1.88 -14.41 -4.21
C GLU A 406 3.28 -15.01 -4.07
N GLU A 407 3.40 -16.03 -3.22
CA GLU A 407 4.61 -16.84 -3.17
C GLU A 407 4.70 -17.74 -4.40
N LEU A 408 5.91 -17.84 -4.95
CA LEU A 408 6.23 -18.76 -6.04
C LEU A 408 6.25 -20.22 -5.55
N THR A 409 5.06 -20.80 -5.39
CA THR A 409 4.88 -22.19 -4.93
C THR A 409 4.49 -23.14 -6.05
N ASN A 410 4.10 -22.61 -7.21
CA ASN A 410 3.71 -23.41 -8.37
C ASN A 410 4.94 -24.13 -8.96
N LEU A 411 4.93 -25.47 -8.89
CA LEU A 411 6.02 -26.31 -9.39
C LEU A 411 6.27 -26.14 -10.90
N GLY A 412 5.23 -25.87 -11.69
CA GLY A 412 5.36 -25.61 -13.12
C GLY A 412 6.12 -24.31 -13.41
N GLU A 413 5.79 -23.24 -12.67
CA GLU A 413 6.52 -21.96 -12.79
C GLU A 413 7.97 -22.10 -12.35
N LEU A 414 8.21 -22.79 -11.22
CA LEU A 414 9.56 -23.03 -10.72
C LEU A 414 10.41 -23.86 -11.69
N ALA A 415 9.83 -24.90 -12.30
CA ALA A 415 10.51 -25.70 -13.32
C ALA A 415 10.85 -24.83 -14.55
N GLY A 416 9.89 -24.04 -15.03
CA GLY A 416 10.11 -23.12 -16.15
C GLY A 416 11.20 -22.07 -15.89
N LEU A 417 11.26 -21.53 -14.66
CA LEU A 417 12.35 -20.65 -14.24
C LEU A 417 13.71 -21.33 -14.31
N ILE A 418 13.82 -22.56 -13.79
CA ILE A 418 15.08 -23.33 -13.80
C ILE A 418 15.52 -23.62 -15.24
N ASP A 419 14.58 -24.01 -16.11
CA ASP A 419 14.88 -24.31 -17.50
C ASP A 419 15.36 -23.05 -18.25
N THR A 420 14.70 -21.92 -18.02
CA THR A 420 15.07 -20.64 -18.66
C THR A 420 16.41 -20.11 -18.12
N TRP A 421 16.66 -20.27 -16.82
CA TRP A 421 17.94 -19.93 -16.21
C TRP A 421 19.08 -20.84 -16.73
N GLY A 422 18.80 -22.15 -16.86
CA GLY A 422 19.72 -23.13 -17.43
C GLY A 422 20.05 -22.87 -18.90
N ALA A 423 19.08 -22.41 -19.70
CA ALA A 423 19.29 -22.05 -21.10
C ALA A 423 20.13 -20.77 -21.27
N SER A 424 19.85 -19.74 -20.46
CA SER A 424 20.60 -18.47 -20.48
C SER A 424 22.05 -18.63 -20.00
N HIS A 425 22.32 -19.50 -19.04
CA HIS A 425 23.67 -19.75 -18.52
C HIS A 425 24.41 -20.90 -19.23
N GLY A 426 23.68 -21.83 -19.86
CA GLY A 426 24.25 -22.90 -20.68
C GLY A 426 24.89 -22.38 -21.97
N ALA A 427 24.31 -21.34 -22.58
CA ALA A 427 24.85 -20.69 -23.78
C ALA A 427 26.16 -19.93 -23.53
N ALA A 428 26.44 -19.51 -22.30
CA ALA A 428 27.66 -18.78 -21.93
C ALA A 428 28.87 -19.71 -21.63
N SER A 429 28.67 -21.03 -21.56
CA SER A 429 29.73 -22.02 -21.26
C SER A 429 30.28 -22.75 -22.49
N GLY A 430 29.97 -22.27 -23.68
CA GLY A 430 30.28 -22.90 -24.96
C GLY A 430 31.70 -22.71 -25.49
N THR A 431 32.75 -22.68 -24.65
CA THR A 431 34.15 -22.90 -25.09
C THR A 431 35.04 -23.30 -23.91
N GLN A 432 35.15 -24.59 -23.61
CA GLN A 432 36.43 -25.30 -23.53
C GLN A 432 36.27 -26.78 -23.16
N ASP A 433 36.68 -27.58 -24.14
CA ASP A 433 37.49 -28.79 -24.05
C ASP A 433 36.89 -30.15 -23.62
N HIS A 434 37.18 -31.11 -24.48
CA HIS A 434 36.87 -32.52 -24.36
C HIS A 434 37.62 -33.15 -23.19
N ARG A 435 36.92 -33.82 -22.26
CA ARG A 435 37.36 -35.12 -21.71
C ARG A 435 36.24 -35.89 -21.00
N LYS A 436 36.04 -37.11 -21.48
CA LYS A 436 35.15 -38.16 -20.98
C LYS A 436 35.36 -38.47 -19.49
N GLY A 437 34.29 -38.80 -18.75
CA GLY A 437 34.41 -39.48 -17.46
C GLY A 437 33.11 -39.71 -16.68
N LYS A 438 32.51 -40.89 -16.85
CA LYS A 438 31.46 -41.54 -16.03
C LYS A 438 31.21 -40.94 -14.63
N LYS A 439 29.98 -40.48 -14.35
CA LYS A 439 29.35 -40.52 -13.00
C LYS A 439 27.83 -40.23 -13.08
N ARG A 440 27.06 -41.16 -13.65
CA ARG A 440 25.58 -41.24 -13.48
C ARG A 440 25.28 -42.64 -12.91
N LYS A 441 25.17 -42.74 -11.58
CA LYS A 441 24.56 -43.89 -10.85
C LYS A 441 24.39 -43.69 -9.33
N GLY A 442 24.64 -42.50 -8.78
CA GLY A 442 24.58 -42.26 -7.32
C GLY A 442 23.41 -41.43 -6.79
N ARG A 443 22.58 -40.80 -7.65
CA ARG A 443 21.56 -39.83 -7.20
C ARG A 443 20.16 -40.40 -6.97
N GLU A 444 19.83 -41.58 -7.53
CA GLU A 444 18.49 -42.16 -7.37
C GLU A 444 18.29 -42.89 -6.02
N LYS A 445 19.37 -43.26 -5.33
CA LYS A 445 19.28 -44.03 -4.08
C LYS A 445 19.04 -43.18 -2.82
N ILE A 446 19.37 -41.89 -2.87
CA ILE A 446 19.26 -40.97 -1.73
C ILE A 446 17.81 -40.45 -1.60
N ILE A 447 17.11 -40.25 -2.74
CA ILE A 447 15.74 -39.73 -2.76
C ILE A 447 14.73 -40.78 -2.28
N SER A 448 14.97 -42.08 -2.51
CA SER A 448 14.07 -43.16 -2.05
C SER A 448 14.12 -43.40 -0.53
N GLU A 449 15.25 -43.16 0.12
CA GLU A 449 15.40 -43.40 1.57
C GLU A 449 14.80 -42.25 2.42
N GLU A 450 14.81 -41.01 1.94
CA GLU A 450 14.19 -39.87 2.65
C GLU A 450 12.66 -39.85 2.57
N VAL A 451 12.07 -40.26 1.45
CA VAL A 451 10.61 -40.38 1.28
C VAL A 451 10.03 -41.47 2.19
N THR A 452 10.79 -42.53 2.45
CA THR A 452 10.35 -43.63 3.33
C THR A 452 10.45 -43.26 4.82
N LYS A 453 11.35 -42.36 5.21
CA LYS A 453 11.46 -41.83 6.58
C LYS A 453 10.33 -40.85 6.93
N ARG A 454 9.87 -40.00 5.99
CA ARG A 454 8.76 -39.06 6.24
C ARG A 454 7.41 -39.75 6.43
N LYS A 455 7.11 -40.80 5.64
CA LYS A 455 5.86 -41.58 5.79
C LYS A 455 5.74 -42.34 7.12
N LYS A 456 6.87 -42.64 7.79
CA LYS A 456 6.86 -43.28 9.12
C LYS A 456 6.63 -42.29 10.26
N LEU A 457 6.95 -41.00 10.09
CA LEU A 457 6.69 -39.97 11.11
C LEU A 457 5.21 -39.58 11.16
N GLU A 458 4.55 -39.45 10.00
CA GLU A 458 3.13 -39.07 9.90
C GLU A 458 2.17 -40.14 10.47
N GLN A 459 2.55 -41.42 10.46
CA GLN A 459 1.74 -42.49 11.06
C GLN A 459 1.79 -42.52 12.59
N THR A 460 2.85 -42.00 13.20
CA THR A 460 2.97 -41.92 14.67
C THR A 460 2.16 -40.77 15.28
N GLU A 461 2.02 -39.63 14.59
CA GLU A 461 1.24 -38.48 15.09
C GLU A 461 -0.29 -38.67 14.98
N SER A 462 -0.77 -39.49 14.04
CA SER A 462 -2.20 -39.83 13.93
C SER A 462 -2.73 -40.66 15.11
N SER A 463 -1.87 -41.26 15.93
CA SER A 463 -2.27 -42.16 17.04
C SER A 463 -2.45 -41.47 18.39
N SER A 464 -2.02 -40.21 18.53
CA SER A 464 -2.06 -39.45 19.79
C SER A 464 -3.28 -38.53 19.94
N PHE A 465 -4.11 -38.38 18.91
CA PHE A 465 -5.32 -37.52 18.93
C PHE A 465 -6.64 -38.25 19.29
N LYS A 466 -6.60 -39.53 19.68
CA LYS A 466 -7.78 -40.29 20.15
C LYS A 466 -7.78 -40.52 21.66
N ARG A 467 -7.65 -39.45 22.46
CA ARG A 467 -8.06 -39.44 23.88
C ARG A 467 -8.46 -38.01 24.23
N PHE A 468 -9.75 -37.74 24.30
CA PHE A 468 -10.46 -36.76 25.15
C PHE A 468 -11.82 -36.43 24.50
N THR A 469 -12.73 -37.41 24.56
CA THR A 469 -14.17 -37.20 24.43
C THR A 469 -14.82 -37.87 25.63
N HIS A 470 -15.15 -37.09 26.66
CA HIS A 470 -16.24 -37.30 27.62
C HIS A 470 -16.19 -36.18 28.66
N PHE A 471 -17.16 -35.27 28.65
CA PHE A 471 -18.15 -35.15 29.72
C PHE A 471 -19.27 -34.18 29.30
N SER A 472 -20.48 -34.65 29.51
CA SER A 472 -21.78 -33.99 29.30
C SER A 472 -22.19 -33.15 30.51
N ALA A 473 -22.80 -32.00 30.28
CA ALA A 473 -24.06 -31.48 30.87
C ALA A 473 -24.12 -29.96 30.65
#